data_AF-A0A545VF19-F1
#
_entry.id   AF-A0A545VF19-F1
#
_cell.length_a   1.000
_cell.length_b   1.000
_cell.length_c   1.000
_cell.angle_alpha   90.00
_cell.angle_beta   90.00
_cell.angle_gamma   90.00
#
_symmetry.space_group_name_H-M   'P 1'
#
loop_
_entity.id
_entity.type
_entity.pdbx_description
1 polymer ?
#
loop_
_entity_poly.entity_id
_entity_poly.type
_entity_poly.pdbx_seq_one_letter_code
_entity_poly.pdbx_strand_id
1 'polypeptide(L)'
;MPSTEHNEPFEEGKENSHSQIDPKDQRSIANRLAAETQASEEGDDPATARMKADPTAPARENGNEPSRGAKIDAQIQEEEQAELERKGKA
;
A
#
# COMPACT_ATOMS: atom_id res chain seq x y z
N MET A 1 41.32 -23.70 1.28
CA MET A 1 40.70 -23.58 -0.05
C MET A 1 39.60 -22.53 0.07
N PRO A 2 39.78 -21.29 -0.43
CA PRO A 2 38.66 -20.36 -0.49
C PRO A 2 37.82 -20.66 -1.74
N SER A 3 36.57 -21.07 -1.53
CA SER A 3 35.56 -21.23 -2.57
C SER A 3 35.11 -19.83 -3.04
N THR A 4 35.81 -19.26 -4.01
CA THR A 4 35.20 -18.32 -4.94
C THR A 4 34.17 -19.13 -5.73
N GLU A 5 32.91 -18.71 -5.78
CA GLU A 5 31.93 -18.90 -6.87
C GLU A 5 30.58 -18.34 -6.37
N HIS A 6 29.81 -17.73 -7.28
CA HIS A 6 28.65 -16.83 -7.06
C HIS A 6 29.00 -15.35 -6.82
N ASN A 7 29.76 -14.78 -7.77
CA ASN A 7 29.77 -13.34 -8.01
C ASN A 7 29.16 -13.03 -9.39
N GLU A 8 28.23 -13.86 -9.86
CA GLU A 8 27.45 -13.56 -11.04
C GLU A 8 26.25 -12.70 -10.62
N PRO A 9 26.04 -11.52 -11.23
CA PRO A 9 24.84 -10.74 -11.00
C PRO A 9 23.62 -11.59 -11.38
N PHE A 10 22.58 -11.55 -10.55
CA PHE A 10 21.31 -12.22 -10.85
C PHE A 10 20.79 -11.77 -12.22
N GLU A 11 20.13 -12.69 -12.94
CA GLU A 11 19.53 -12.37 -14.24
C GLU A 11 18.61 -11.15 -14.11
N GLU A 12 18.86 -10.16 -14.97
CA GLU A 12 18.06 -8.93 -15.02
C GLU A 12 16.63 -9.26 -15.49
N GLY A 13 15.65 -8.57 -14.91
CA GLY A 13 14.26 -8.72 -15.31
C GLY A 13 14.07 -8.37 -16.79
N LYS A 14 13.18 -9.10 -17.48
CA LYS A 14 12.87 -8.83 -18.88
C LYS A 14 12.32 -7.41 -19.06
N GLU A 15 12.82 -6.70 -20.07
CA GLU A 15 12.35 -5.36 -20.43
C GLU A 15 10.82 -5.35 -20.65
N ASN A 16 10.16 -4.32 -20.12
CA ASN A 16 8.70 -4.10 -20.18
C ASN A 16 7.82 -5.09 -19.40
N SER A 17 8.38 -5.93 -18.52
CA SER A 17 7.59 -6.87 -17.71
C SER A 17 6.52 -6.20 -16.82
N HIS A 18 6.67 -4.92 -16.50
CA HIS A 18 5.69 -4.13 -15.73
C HIS A 18 4.82 -3.22 -16.60
N SER A 19 4.98 -3.22 -17.93
CA SER A 19 4.21 -2.35 -18.81
C SER A 19 2.83 -2.94 -19.09
N GLN A 20 1.78 -2.22 -18.70
CA GLN A 20 0.40 -2.62 -19.00
C GLN A 20 0.07 -2.58 -20.50
N ILE A 21 0.90 -1.87 -21.28
CA ILE A 21 0.74 -1.68 -22.73
C ILE A 21 1.82 -2.41 -23.54
N ASP A 22 2.48 -3.43 -22.99
CA ASP A 22 3.51 -4.20 -23.70
C ASP A 22 2.97 -4.72 -25.05
N PRO A 23 3.63 -4.43 -26.19
CA PRO A 23 3.24 -4.99 -27.48
C PRO A 23 3.28 -6.52 -27.54
N LYS A 24 4.03 -7.17 -26.64
CA LYS A 24 4.10 -8.63 -26.49
C LYS A 24 3.04 -9.18 -25.52
N ASP A 25 2.19 -8.32 -24.98
CA ASP A 25 1.09 -8.72 -24.12
C ASP A 25 0.05 -9.53 -24.91
N GLN A 26 -0.33 -10.69 -24.37
CA GLN A 26 -1.32 -11.59 -24.96
C GLN A 26 -2.75 -11.30 -24.48
N ARG A 27 -2.96 -10.33 -23.59
CA ARG A 27 -4.28 -9.86 -23.19
C ARG A 27 -4.99 -9.20 -24.37
N SER A 28 -6.31 -9.39 -24.43
CA SER A 28 -7.17 -8.70 -25.40
C SER A 28 -7.09 -7.18 -25.21
N ILE A 29 -7.41 -6.41 -26.27
CA ILE A 29 -7.44 -4.94 -26.20
C ILE A 29 -8.39 -4.47 -25.09
N ALA A 30 -9.56 -5.11 -24.96
CA ALA A 30 -10.52 -4.80 -23.91
C ALA A 30 -9.94 -5.02 -22.50
N ASN A 31 -9.21 -6.12 -22.29
CA ASN A 31 -8.60 -6.42 -20.99
C ASN A 31 -7.45 -5.47 -20.65
N ARG A 32 -6.64 -5.07 -21.65
CA ARG A 32 -5.60 -4.05 -21.44
C ARG A 32 -6.19 -2.69 -21.06
N LEU A 33 -7.25 -2.28 -21.75
CA LEU A 33 -7.95 -1.03 -21.44
C LEU A 33 -8.55 -1.07 -20.03
N ALA A 34 -9.20 -2.19 -19.66
CA ALA A 34 -9.77 -2.36 -18.33
C ALA A 34 -8.70 -2.32 -17.21
N ALA A 35 -7.54 -2.92 -17.44
CA ALA A 35 -6.44 -2.89 -16.48
C ALA A 35 -5.87 -1.47 -16.29
N GLU A 36 -5.71 -0.72 -17.38
CA GLU A 36 -5.27 0.68 -17.33
C GLU A 36 -6.26 1.58 -16.59
N THR A 37 -7.57 1.38 -16.83
CA THR A 37 -8.61 2.13 -16.13
C THR A 37 -8.64 1.79 -14.64
N GLN A 38 -8.47 0.52 -14.26
CA GLN A 38 -8.43 0.13 -12.85
C GLN A 38 -7.19 0.68 -12.12
N ALA A 39 -6.03 0.69 -12.78
CA ALA A 39 -4.83 1.31 -12.20
C ALA A 39 -4.99 2.83 -12.00
N SER A 40 -5.75 3.49 -12.87
CA SER A 40 -6.07 4.93 -12.73
C SER A 40 -7.16 5.20 -11.69
N GLU A 41 -8.05 4.23 -11.46
CA GLU A 41 -9.12 4.27 -10.46
C GLU A 41 -8.70 3.73 -9.09
N GLU A 42 -7.39 3.65 -8.81
CA GLU A 42 -6.84 3.48 -7.45
C GLU A 42 -7.11 4.73 -6.59
N GLY A 43 -8.37 5.18 -6.52
CA GLY A 43 -8.88 5.80 -5.32
C GLY A 43 -8.83 4.75 -4.21
N ASP A 44 -8.47 5.16 -2.99
CA ASP A 44 -8.46 4.27 -1.84
C ASP A 44 -9.71 3.39 -1.84
N ASP A 45 -9.52 2.07 -1.94
CA ASP A 45 -10.58 1.12 -1.64
C ASP A 45 -11.26 1.54 -0.32
N PRO A 46 -12.58 1.38 -0.17
CA PRO A 46 -13.27 1.79 1.06
C PRO A 46 -12.73 1.08 2.31
N ALA A 47 -12.02 -0.05 2.13
CA ALA A 47 -11.23 -0.69 3.17
C ALA A 47 -9.96 0.12 3.49
N THR A 48 -9.17 0.49 2.49
CA THR A 48 -7.95 1.30 2.63
C THR A 48 -8.24 2.69 3.20
N ALA A 49 -9.35 3.32 2.78
CA ALA A 49 -9.82 4.59 3.36
C ALA A 49 -10.15 4.45 4.86
N ARG A 50 -10.79 3.34 5.26
CA ARG A 50 -11.06 3.06 6.68
C ARG A 50 -9.78 2.75 7.47
N MET A 51 -8.82 2.06 6.86
CA MET A 51 -7.50 1.81 7.46
C MET A 51 -6.69 3.11 7.63
N LYS A 52 -6.84 4.08 6.72
CA LYS A 52 -6.24 5.41 6.86
C LYS A 52 -6.85 6.22 8.00
N ALA A 53 -8.13 6.00 8.30
CA ALA A 53 -8.82 6.70 9.38
C ALA A 53 -8.49 6.14 10.77
N ASP A 54 -8.42 4.81 10.93
CA ASP A 54 -8.00 4.17 12.19
C ASP A 54 -6.87 3.15 11.92
N PRO A 55 -5.62 3.47 12.30
CA PRO A 55 -4.47 2.58 12.10
C PRO A 55 -4.55 1.28 12.92
N THR A 56 -5.41 1.21 13.93
CA THR A 56 -5.62 0.04 14.80
C THR A 56 -6.74 -0.88 14.33
N ALA A 57 -7.65 -0.40 13.47
CA ALA A 57 -8.78 -1.15 12.96
C ALA A 57 -8.40 -2.47 12.26
N PRO A 58 -7.42 -2.53 11.32
CA PRO A 58 -7.12 -3.78 10.63
C PRO A 58 -6.58 -4.87 11.57
N ALA A 59 -5.79 -4.50 12.59
CA ALA A 59 -5.32 -5.47 13.57
C ALA A 59 -6.48 -6.02 14.42
N ARG A 60 -7.38 -5.14 14.90
CA ARG A 60 -8.55 -5.54 15.68
C ARG A 60 -9.53 -6.41 14.90
N GLU A 61 -9.81 -6.06 13.65
CA GLU A 61 -10.70 -6.83 12.77
C GLU A 61 -10.17 -8.25 12.49
N ASN A 62 -8.84 -8.39 12.38
CA ASN A 62 -8.19 -9.69 12.19
C ASN A 62 -7.94 -10.44 13.52
N GLY A 63 -8.40 -9.92 14.67
CA GLY A 63 -8.21 -10.53 15.99
C GLY A 63 -6.77 -10.47 16.53
N ASN A 64 -5.93 -9.61 15.95
CA ASN A 64 -4.53 -9.43 16.33
C ASN A 64 -4.35 -8.20 17.21
N GLU A 65 -3.28 -8.20 18.02
CA GLU A 65 -2.91 -7.01 18.77
C GLU A 65 -2.31 -5.94 17.84
N PRO A 66 -2.79 -4.68 17.89
CA PRO A 66 -2.19 -3.59 17.11
C PRO A 66 -0.72 -3.38 17.43
N SER A 67 0.07 -3.01 16.43
CA SER A 67 1.49 -2.73 16.62
C SER A 67 1.70 -1.55 17.57
N ARG A 68 2.90 -1.46 18.18
CA ARG A 68 3.25 -0.33 19.05
C ARG A 68 3.12 1.01 18.33
N GLY A 69 3.49 1.07 17.05
CA GLY A 69 3.34 2.28 16.22
C GLY A 69 1.87 2.65 16.04
N ALA A 70 1.03 1.71 15.62
CA ALA A 70 -0.41 1.96 15.42
C ALA A 70 -1.12 2.44 16.70
N LYS A 71 -0.69 1.97 17.88
CA LYS A 71 -1.21 2.46 19.17
C LYS A 71 -0.80 3.91 19.44
N ILE A 72 0.45 4.29 19.14
CA ILE A 72 0.95 5.65 19.32
C ILE A 72 0.26 6.60 18.34
N ASP A 73 0.13 6.20 17.07
CA ASP A 73 -0.55 7.00 16.05
C ASP A 73 -2.01 7.28 16.45
N ALA A 74 -2.73 6.27 16.97
CA ALA A 74 -4.09 6.46 17.48
C ALA A 74 -4.15 7.40 18.69
N GLN A 75 -3.17 7.34 19.60
CA GLN A 75 -3.09 8.27 20.75
C GLN A 75 -2.83 9.70 20.30
N ILE A 76 -1.90 9.91 19.36
CA ILE A 76 -1.59 11.24 18.81
C ILE A 76 -2.83 11.82 18.11
N GLN A 77 -3.54 11.02 17.32
CA GLN A 77 -4.79 11.45 16.66
C GLN A 77 -5.86 11.89 17.66
N GLU A 78 -6.03 11.14 18.76
CA GLU A 78 -6.98 11.50 19.82
C GLU A 78 -6.58 12.78 20.56
N GLU A 79 -5.30 12.94 20.87
CA GLU A 79 -4.74 14.14 21.50
C GLU A 79 -4.87 15.38 20.59
N GLU A 80 -4.50 15.27 19.31
CA GLU A 80 -4.64 16.35 18.32
C GLU A 80 -6.10 16.77 18.15
N GLN A 81 -7.02 15.81 18.09
CA GLN A 81 -8.45 16.10 17.97
C GLN A 81 -8.99 16.82 19.22
N ALA A 82 -8.58 16.39 20.42
CA ALA A 82 -8.93 17.07 21.66
C ALA A 82 -8.33 18.49 21.76
N GLU A 83 -7.13 18.71 21.24
CA GLU A 83 -6.53 20.05 21.15
C GLU A 83 -7.24 20.94 20.13
N LEU A 84 -7.59 20.42 18.95
CA LEU A 84 -8.38 21.12 17.94
C LEU A 84 -9.74 21.55 18.48
N GLU A 85 -10.42 20.68 19.24
CA GLU A 85 -11.69 21.01 19.90
C GLU A 85 -11.54 22.11 20.96
N ARG A 86 -10.45 22.10 21.74
CA ARG A 86 -10.16 23.18 22.69
C ARG A 86 -9.85 24.50 21.97
N LYS A 87 -9.10 24.43 20.87
CA LYS A 87 -8.69 25.61 20.09
C LYS A 87 -9.82 26.20 19.26
N GLY A 88 -10.76 25.38 18.77
CA GLY A 88 -11.95 25.80 18.03
C GLY A 88 -13.12 26.28 18.89
N LYS A 89 -13.03 26.14 20.22
CA LYS A 89 -13.97 26.72 21.20
C LYS A 89 -13.53 28.11 21.72
N ALA A 90 -12.44 28.66 21.20
CA ALA A 90 -11.94 30.01 21.52
C ALA A 90 -12.38 31.04 20.47
#